data_AF-A0A5B8MBN1-F1
#
_entry.id   AF-A0A5B8MBN1-F1
#
_cell.length_a   1.000
_cell.length_b   1.000
_cell.length_c   1.000
_cell.angle_alpha   90.00
_cell.angle_beta   90.00
_cell.angle_gamma   90.00
#
_symmetry.space_group_name_H-M   'P 1'
#
loop_
_entity.id
_entity.type
_entity.pdbx_description
1 polymer ?
#
loop_
_entity_poly.entity_id
_entity_poly.type
_entity_poly.pdbx_seq_one_letter_code
_entity_poly.pdbx_strand_id
1 'polypeptide(L)'
;MVAASATDDHDEDHHKCACEARKYGVSISCTSLNVMLVEKAIEHLQLPSNNCNATKNACPGHFFLLQAHHDFCPHDVLPAAAEKLIHDYEDNYEECEIARQYDVSLPNCEPVSCADPSLFTNAVTTLANNNCNTTCGSPVCKAAIQTLLMGHDSCDHDELTEEAEKGLHDYEEACEDFLCNTRTSLYDPSKEVCPGDVHDDDHRILAATKSDDDVKLDVVIGIVCGIGLLLIGVAGAMVFLIQREKKGKPVFAALV
;
A
#
# COMPACT_ATOMS: atom_id res chain seq x y z
N MET A 1 36.93 -28.91 26.95
CA MET A 1 37.03 -28.28 25.62
C MET A 1 35.62 -27.89 25.25
N VAL A 2 35.30 -26.61 25.42
CA VAL A 2 33.98 -26.04 25.15
C VAL A 2 34.06 -25.47 23.74
N ALA A 3 33.31 -26.06 22.81
CA ALA A 3 33.08 -25.43 21.52
C ALA A 3 31.99 -24.39 21.72
N ALA A 4 32.37 -23.12 21.65
CA ALA A 4 31.43 -22.02 21.52
C ALA A 4 30.80 -22.14 20.12
N SER A 5 29.50 -22.42 20.07
CA SER A 5 28.70 -22.09 18.89
C SER A 5 28.51 -20.59 18.93
N ALA A 6 29.05 -19.89 17.93
CA ALA A 6 28.69 -18.52 17.68
C ALA A 6 27.18 -18.51 17.39
N THR A 7 26.40 -17.86 18.24
CA THR A 7 25.08 -17.38 17.89
C THR A 7 25.33 -16.20 16.96
N ASP A 8 25.14 -16.42 15.66
CA ASP A 8 24.93 -15.33 14.71
C ASP A 8 23.56 -14.76 15.09
N ASP A 9 23.56 -13.79 16.00
CA ASP A 9 22.38 -12.96 16.30
C ASP A 9 22.16 -12.09 15.06
N HIS A 10 21.48 -12.65 14.06
CA HIS A 10 20.74 -11.84 13.10
C HIS A 10 19.52 -11.30 13.86
N ASP A 11 19.72 -10.17 14.54
CA ASP A 11 18.62 -9.23 14.74
C ASP A 11 18.11 -8.90 13.33
N GLU A 12 17.12 -9.64 12.88
CA GLU A 12 16.36 -9.31 11.69
C GLU A 12 15.59 -8.04 12.05
N ASP A 13 16.22 -6.89 11.80
CA ASP A 13 15.53 -5.61 11.71
C ASP A 13 14.50 -5.78 10.60
N HIS A 14 13.30 -6.24 10.98
CA HIS A 14 12.18 -6.51 10.09
C HIS A 14 12.05 -5.36 9.10
N HIS A 15 11.94 -5.70 7.82
CA HIS A 15 12.06 -4.75 6.72
C HIS A 15 10.92 -3.72 6.78
N LYS A 16 11.13 -2.53 7.35
CA LYS A 16 10.00 -1.60 7.59
C LYS A 16 9.57 -0.84 6.33
N CYS A 17 8.27 -0.86 5.99
CA CYS A 17 7.78 -0.16 4.80
C CYS A 17 8.04 1.34 4.84
N ALA A 18 7.99 1.95 6.03
CA ALA A 18 8.28 3.38 6.19
C ALA A 18 9.72 3.73 5.76
N CYS A 19 10.67 2.81 5.95
CA CYS A 19 12.05 2.99 5.53
C CYS A 19 12.23 2.81 4.03
N GLU A 20 11.52 1.85 3.43
CA GLU A 20 11.45 1.71 1.98
C GLU A 20 10.80 2.91 1.30
N ALA A 21 9.72 3.45 1.88
CA ALA A 21 9.04 4.63 1.35
C ALA A 21 10.01 5.81 1.19
N ARG A 22 10.91 6.02 2.16
CA ARG A 22 11.97 7.04 2.09
C ARG A 22 12.96 6.78 0.97
N LYS A 23 13.35 5.52 0.77
CA LYS A 23 14.22 5.14 -0.37
C LYS A 23 13.53 5.49 -1.68
N TYR A 24 12.25 5.20 -1.85
CA TYR A 24 11.49 5.48 -3.08
C TYR A 24 11.01 6.93 -3.21
N GLY A 25 11.15 7.75 -2.18
CA GLY A 25 10.69 9.15 -2.19
C GLY A 25 9.17 9.28 -2.22
N VAL A 26 8.45 8.30 -1.66
CA VAL A 26 6.99 8.29 -1.55
C VAL A 26 6.58 8.43 -0.09
N SER A 27 5.46 9.12 0.17
CA SER A 27 4.84 9.13 1.49
C SER A 27 3.82 8.01 1.59
N ILE A 28 3.69 7.36 2.74
CA ILE A 28 2.60 6.43 3.02
C ILE A 28 1.46 7.23 3.64
N SER A 29 0.34 7.35 2.93
CA SER A 29 -0.86 8.03 3.42
C SER A 29 -2.10 7.51 2.72
N CYS A 30 -3.28 7.71 3.30
CA CYS A 30 -4.55 7.29 2.70
C CYS A 30 -5.26 8.46 2.00
N THR A 31 -4.49 9.39 1.44
CA THR A 31 -5.01 10.52 0.67
C THR A 31 -5.34 10.11 -0.76
N SER A 32 -6.21 10.86 -1.45
CA SER A 32 -6.56 10.59 -2.85
C SER A 32 -5.34 10.55 -3.79
N LEU A 33 -4.26 11.27 -3.46
CA LEU A 33 -3.02 11.19 -4.23
C LEU A 33 -2.39 9.79 -4.13
N ASN A 34 -2.29 9.25 -2.91
CA ASN A 34 -1.74 7.92 -2.68
C ASN A 34 -2.65 6.81 -3.21
N VAL A 35 -3.97 6.95 -3.09
CA VAL A 35 -4.93 6.04 -3.73
C VAL A 35 -4.67 5.95 -5.24
N MET A 36 -4.51 7.09 -5.94
CA MET A 36 -4.17 7.09 -7.37
C MET A 36 -2.79 6.47 -7.68
N LEU A 37 -1.83 6.52 -6.75
CA LEU A 37 -0.54 5.86 -6.90
C LEU A 37 -0.69 4.35 -6.79
N VAL A 38 -1.48 3.87 -5.83
CA VAL A 38 -1.82 2.45 -5.66
C VAL A 38 -2.58 1.90 -6.88
N GLU A 39 -3.56 2.64 -7.41
CA GLU A 39 -4.27 2.27 -8.64
C GLU A 39 -3.31 2.01 -9.81
N LYS A 40 -2.35 2.92 -10.02
CA LYS A 40 -1.33 2.76 -11.07
C LYS A 40 -0.39 1.60 -10.80
N ALA A 41 -0.08 1.32 -9.54
CA ALA A 41 0.72 0.16 -9.16
C ALA A 41 0.00 -1.14 -9.52
N ILE A 42 -1.28 -1.24 -9.19
CA ILE A 42 -2.16 -2.36 -9.55
C ILE A 42 -2.18 -2.55 -11.08
N GLU A 43 -2.44 -1.48 -11.84
CA GLU A 43 -2.44 -1.54 -13.31
C GLU A 43 -1.10 -2.06 -13.87
N HIS A 44 0.02 -1.64 -13.28
CA HIS A 44 1.35 -2.08 -13.70
C HIS A 44 1.60 -3.55 -13.36
N LEU A 45 1.25 -3.99 -12.16
CA LEU A 45 1.42 -5.36 -11.69
C LEU A 45 0.63 -6.34 -12.57
N GLN A 46 -0.62 -6.00 -12.87
CA GLN A 46 -1.52 -6.85 -13.66
C GLN A 46 -1.20 -6.91 -15.15
N LEU A 47 -0.43 -5.94 -15.68
CA LEU A 47 -0.14 -5.89 -17.11
C LEU A 47 0.80 -7.04 -17.51
N PRO A 48 0.36 -8.01 -18.35
CA PRO A 48 1.15 -9.20 -18.63
C PRO A 48 2.53 -8.92 -19.27
N SER A 49 2.67 -7.81 -20.00
CA SER A 49 3.93 -7.41 -20.63
C SER A 49 5.03 -7.06 -19.62
N ASN A 50 4.67 -6.77 -18.36
CA ASN A 50 5.63 -6.42 -17.32
C ASN A 50 6.17 -7.66 -16.58
N ASN A 51 5.54 -8.83 -16.75
CA ASN A 51 5.96 -10.11 -16.15
C ASN A 51 6.09 -10.11 -14.61
N CYS A 52 5.33 -9.25 -13.92
CA CYS A 52 5.45 -9.05 -12.47
C CYS A 52 5.12 -10.29 -11.61
N ASN A 53 4.28 -11.22 -12.10
CA ASN A 53 3.93 -12.47 -11.40
C ASN A 53 4.66 -13.71 -11.98
N ALA A 54 5.40 -13.55 -13.09
CA ALA A 54 6.10 -14.66 -13.75
C ALA A 54 7.60 -14.70 -13.42
N THR A 55 8.13 -13.64 -12.83
CA THR A 55 9.55 -13.49 -12.50
C THR A 55 9.67 -12.82 -11.14
N LYS A 56 10.29 -13.52 -10.19
CA LYS A 56 10.53 -12.99 -8.83
C LYS A 56 11.23 -11.63 -8.93
N ASN A 57 10.76 -10.67 -8.14
CA ASN A 57 11.31 -9.32 -8.04
C ASN A 57 11.37 -8.55 -9.37
N ALA A 58 10.50 -8.82 -10.35
CA ALA A 58 10.46 -8.05 -11.59
C ALA A 58 9.93 -6.62 -11.40
N CYS A 59 8.99 -6.41 -10.46
CA CYS A 59 8.29 -5.13 -10.26
C CYS A 59 8.28 -4.65 -8.78
N PRO A 60 9.42 -4.67 -8.06
CA PRO A 60 9.44 -4.54 -6.59
C PRO A 60 8.87 -3.20 -6.10
N GLY A 61 9.12 -2.10 -6.81
CA GLY A 61 8.60 -0.79 -6.42
C GLY A 61 7.06 -0.67 -6.52
N HIS A 62 6.42 -1.39 -7.45
CA HIS A 62 4.96 -1.37 -7.59
C HIS A 62 4.30 -2.31 -6.57
N PHE A 63 4.90 -3.47 -6.30
CA PHE A 63 4.46 -4.36 -5.23
C PHE A 63 4.58 -3.66 -3.86
N PHE A 64 5.74 -3.09 -3.55
CA PHE A 64 5.95 -2.29 -2.34
C PHE A 64 4.89 -1.19 -2.16
N LEU A 65 4.59 -0.44 -3.22
CA LEU A 65 3.63 0.65 -3.15
C LEU A 65 2.21 0.14 -2.84
N LEU A 66 1.84 -1.03 -3.39
CA LEU A 66 0.59 -1.70 -3.05
C LEU A 66 0.60 -2.19 -1.60
N GLN A 67 1.61 -2.96 -1.19
CA GLN A 67 1.74 -3.51 0.17
C GLN A 67 1.70 -2.45 1.25
N ALA A 68 2.59 -1.47 1.17
CA ALA A 68 2.72 -0.45 2.20
C ALA A 68 1.43 0.36 2.44
N HIS A 69 0.54 0.43 1.44
CA HIS A 69 -0.75 1.09 1.57
C HIS A 69 -1.84 0.13 1.99
N HIS A 70 -1.87 -1.09 1.45
CA HIS A 70 -2.80 -2.15 1.83
C HIS A 70 -2.79 -2.37 3.34
N ASP A 71 -1.60 -2.62 3.90
CA ASP A 71 -1.45 -2.96 5.31
C ASP A 71 -1.67 -1.73 6.23
N PHE A 72 -1.48 -0.51 5.70
CA PHE A 72 -1.61 0.73 6.47
C PHE A 72 -3.02 1.33 6.45
N CYS A 73 -3.66 1.37 5.29
CA CYS A 73 -4.91 2.11 5.10
C CYS A 73 -6.13 1.28 5.53
N PRO A 74 -7.23 1.94 5.94
CA PRO A 74 -8.50 1.25 6.09
C PRO A 74 -8.94 0.60 4.76
N HIS A 75 -9.51 -0.61 4.85
CA HIS A 75 -9.86 -1.46 3.70
C HIS A 75 -10.84 -0.80 2.71
N ASP A 76 -11.57 0.23 3.14
CA ASP A 76 -12.57 0.95 2.34
C ASP A 76 -11.99 2.19 1.62
N VAL A 77 -10.72 2.52 1.85
CA VAL A 77 -10.06 3.70 1.26
C VAL A 77 -9.35 3.37 -0.05
N LEU A 78 -8.79 2.17 -0.18
CA LEU A 78 -8.08 1.74 -1.38
C LEU A 78 -9.03 1.15 -2.43
N PRO A 79 -8.59 0.99 -3.69
CA PRO A 79 -9.38 0.27 -4.68
C PRO A 79 -9.60 -1.17 -4.18
N ALA A 80 -10.82 -1.71 -4.28
CA ALA A 80 -11.14 -3.07 -3.80
C ALA A 80 -10.24 -4.18 -4.38
N ALA A 81 -9.57 -3.94 -5.51
CA ALA A 81 -8.58 -4.86 -6.04
C ALA A 81 -7.32 -4.95 -5.16
N ALA A 82 -6.94 -3.88 -4.45
CA ALA A 82 -5.77 -3.82 -3.57
C ALA A 82 -5.82 -4.91 -2.50
N GLU A 83 -6.98 -5.09 -1.88
CA GLU A 83 -7.27 -6.01 -0.78
C GLU A 83 -7.04 -7.49 -1.12
N LYS A 84 -7.03 -7.89 -2.39
CA LYS A 84 -6.85 -9.32 -2.74
C LYS A 84 -5.74 -9.58 -3.72
N LEU A 85 -5.49 -8.61 -4.59
CA LEU A 85 -4.48 -8.74 -5.60
C LEU A 85 -3.10 -8.88 -4.98
N ILE A 86 -2.82 -8.19 -3.87
CA ILE A 86 -1.51 -8.24 -3.22
C ILE A 86 -1.07 -9.67 -2.92
N HIS A 87 -1.97 -10.48 -2.38
CA HIS A 87 -1.72 -11.89 -2.04
C HIS A 87 -1.44 -12.80 -3.25
N ASP A 88 -1.75 -12.37 -4.48
CA ASP A 88 -1.32 -13.08 -5.70
C ASP A 88 0.19 -12.89 -6.01
N TYR A 89 0.85 -11.94 -5.34
CA TYR A 89 2.24 -11.54 -5.63
C TYR A 89 3.22 -11.81 -4.49
N GLU A 90 2.78 -11.98 -3.25
CA GLU A 90 3.61 -12.10 -2.04
C GLU A 90 4.78 -13.11 -2.20
N ASP A 91 4.51 -14.31 -2.75
CA ASP A 91 5.53 -15.34 -3.06
C ASP A 91 6.68 -14.89 -3.99
N ASN A 92 6.50 -13.79 -4.73
CA ASN A 92 7.44 -13.28 -5.72
C ASN A 92 8.30 -12.11 -5.23
N TYR A 93 7.99 -11.52 -4.08
CA TYR A 93 8.62 -10.29 -3.62
C TYR A 93 9.14 -10.41 -2.18
N GLU A 94 10.07 -9.53 -1.85
CA GLU A 94 10.42 -9.26 -0.46
C GLU A 94 9.41 -8.25 0.08
N GLU A 95 8.87 -8.58 1.25
CA GLU A 95 7.82 -7.83 1.91
C GLU A 95 8.38 -6.84 2.92
N CYS A 96 7.54 -5.88 3.29
CA CYS A 96 7.86 -4.94 4.34
C CYS A 96 6.75 -4.87 5.39
N GLU A 97 7.13 -4.59 6.63
CA GLU A 97 6.17 -4.46 7.72
C GLU A 97 5.70 -3.03 7.90
N ILE A 98 4.39 -2.90 8.09
CA ILE A 98 3.77 -1.67 8.50
C ILE A 98 2.49 -1.93 9.28
N ALA A 99 2.29 -1.15 10.33
CA ALA A 99 1.12 -1.28 11.16
C ALA A 99 -0.10 -0.57 10.54
N ARG A 100 -1.26 -1.22 10.55
CA ARG A 100 -2.56 -0.62 10.20
C ARG A 100 -2.81 0.69 10.96
N GLN A 101 -3.51 1.63 10.32
CA GLN A 101 -3.97 2.84 10.98
C GLN A 101 -4.80 2.52 12.23
N TYR A 102 -4.48 3.22 13.32
CA TYR A 102 -5.19 3.08 14.58
C TYR A 102 -6.41 3.99 14.62
N ASP A 103 -7.56 3.43 14.97
CA ASP A 103 -8.81 4.15 15.19
C ASP A 103 -9.14 4.20 16.68
N VAL A 104 -9.10 5.40 17.25
CA VAL A 104 -9.42 5.66 18.67
C VAL A 104 -10.86 5.30 19.06
N SER A 105 -11.75 5.11 18.09
CA SER A 105 -13.15 4.75 18.31
C SER A 105 -13.38 3.23 18.40
N LEU A 106 -12.41 2.43 17.95
CA LEU A 106 -12.48 0.97 17.98
C LEU A 106 -11.80 0.38 19.23
N PRO A 107 -12.29 -0.76 19.75
CA PRO A 107 -11.58 -1.50 20.77
C PRO A 107 -10.30 -2.12 20.19
N ASN A 108 -9.39 -2.59 21.05
CA ASN A 108 -8.29 -3.42 20.60
C ASN A 108 -8.78 -4.86 20.36
N CYS A 109 -8.22 -5.54 19.37
CA CYS A 109 -8.42 -6.96 19.15
C CYS A 109 -7.79 -7.77 20.30
N GLU A 110 -8.35 -8.95 20.57
CA GLU A 110 -7.67 -9.91 21.43
C GLU A 110 -6.45 -10.49 20.68
N PRO A 111 -5.27 -10.62 21.33
CA PRO A 111 -4.11 -11.21 20.70
C PRO A 111 -4.36 -12.66 20.25
N VAL A 112 -3.78 -13.02 19.10
CA VAL A 112 -3.79 -14.37 18.55
C VAL A 112 -2.40 -14.99 18.58
N SER A 113 -2.32 -16.31 18.39
CA SER A 113 -1.06 -17.03 18.28
C SER A 113 -0.76 -17.32 16.82
N CYS A 114 0.29 -16.73 16.27
CA CYS A 114 0.73 -16.97 14.88
C CYS A 114 1.15 -18.43 14.64
N ALA A 115 1.70 -19.09 15.66
CA ALA A 115 2.14 -20.49 15.58
C ALA A 115 1.01 -21.54 15.39
N ASP A 116 -0.24 -21.13 15.20
CA ASP A 116 -1.37 -22.03 14.88
C ASP A 116 -2.15 -21.54 13.65
N PRO A 117 -1.64 -21.79 12.42
CA PRO A 117 -2.31 -21.40 11.17
C PRO A 117 -3.73 -21.96 11.01
N SER A 118 -4.06 -23.04 11.74
CA SER A 118 -5.40 -23.63 11.70
C SER A 118 -6.46 -22.70 12.32
N LEU A 119 -6.06 -21.79 13.21
CA LEU A 119 -6.92 -20.77 13.80
C LEU A 119 -7.56 -19.89 12.71
N PHE A 120 -6.76 -19.44 11.75
CA PHE A 120 -7.19 -18.52 10.69
C PHE A 120 -8.07 -19.21 9.65
N THR A 121 -7.69 -20.42 9.22
CA THR A 121 -8.53 -21.25 8.34
C THR A 121 -9.89 -21.58 8.98
N ASN A 122 -9.91 -21.85 10.29
CA ASN A 122 -11.14 -22.08 11.04
C ASN A 122 -11.99 -20.81 11.18
N ALA A 123 -11.37 -19.64 11.29
CA ALA A 123 -12.07 -18.36 11.30
C ALA A 123 -12.78 -18.10 9.95
N VAL A 124 -12.10 -18.29 8.81
CA VAL A 124 -12.72 -18.20 7.48
C VAL A 124 -13.89 -19.19 7.34
N THR A 125 -13.68 -20.44 7.75
CA THR A 125 -14.75 -21.46 7.74
C THR A 125 -15.95 -21.04 8.60
N THR A 126 -15.70 -20.41 9.74
CA THR A 126 -16.75 -19.89 10.63
C THR A 126 -17.51 -18.74 9.99
N LEU A 127 -16.80 -17.80 9.34
CA LEU A 127 -17.41 -16.69 8.62
C LEU A 127 -18.33 -17.17 7.49
N ALA A 128 -17.85 -18.15 6.72
CA ALA A 128 -18.61 -18.76 5.62
C ALA A 128 -19.87 -19.49 6.14
N ASN A 129 -19.72 -20.36 7.13
CA ASN A 129 -20.82 -21.17 7.67
C ASN A 129 -21.93 -20.35 8.34
N ASN A 130 -21.62 -19.12 8.77
CA ASN A 130 -22.57 -18.22 9.42
C ASN A 130 -23.03 -17.07 8.50
N ASN A 131 -22.69 -17.11 7.20
CA ASN A 131 -23.11 -16.13 6.19
C ASN A 131 -22.74 -14.67 6.59
N CYS A 132 -21.56 -14.51 7.20
CA CYS A 132 -21.12 -13.27 7.81
C CYS A 132 -20.86 -12.14 6.80
N ASN A 133 -20.74 -12.46 5.50
CA ASN A 133 -20.61 -11.51 4.39
C ASN A 133 -21.93 -10.77 4.07
N THR A 134 -23.01 -11.06 4.80
CA THR A 134 -24.29 -10.33 4.68
C THR A 134 -24.71 -9.68 5.98
N THR A 135 -24.47 -10.34 7.11
CA THR A 135 -24.76 -9.81 8.46
C THR A 135 -23.69 -10.27 9.45
N CYS A 136 -22.73 -9.40 9.78
CA CYS A 136 -21.63 -9.75 10.68
C CYS A 136 -21.92 -9.48 12.17
N GLY A 137 -23.13 -9.02 12.50
CA GLY A 137 -23.49 -8.61 13.87
C GLY A 137 -23.58 -9.73 14.91
N SER A 138 -23.49 -11.00 14.51
CA SER A 138 -23.52 -12.11 15.47
C SER A 138 -22.21 -12.22 16.24
N PRO A 139 -22.21 -12.61 17.54
CA PRO A 139 -20.97 -12.77 18.30
C PRO A 139 -19.96 -13.72 17.64
N VAL A 140 -20.45 -14.73 16.91
CA VAL A 140 -19.62 -15.70 16.19
C VAL A 140 -18.91 -15.04 15.00
N CYS A 141 -19.62 -14.24 14.20
CA CYS A 141 -19.03 -13.51 13.09
C CYS A 141 -17.98 -12.50 13.58
N LYS A 142 -18.31 -11.73 14.64
CA LYS A 142 -17.39 -10.75 15.23
C LYS A 142 -16.10 -11.40 15.72
N ALA A 143 -16.20 -12.49 16.49
CA ALA A 143 -15.01 -13.17 16.99
C ALA A 143 -14.14 -13.71 15.85
N ALA A 144 -14.77 -14.28 14.81
CA ALA A 144 -14.05 -14.83 13.67
C ALA A 144 -13.34 -13.75 12.84
N ILE A 145 -14.01 -12.65 12.50
CA ILE A 145 -13.37 -11.57 11.71
C ILE A 145 -12.22 -10.92 12.50
N GLN A 146 -12.39 -10.70 13.80
CA GLN A 146 -11.35 -10.10 14.64
C GLN A 146 -10.15 -11.02 14.82
N THR A 147 -10.37 -12.34 14.88
CA THR A 147 -9.27 -13.33 14.91
C THR A 147 -8.46 -13.30 13.62
N LEU A 148 -9.15 -13.24 12.48
CA LEU A 148 -8.51 -13.22 11.17
C LEU A 148 -7.77 -11.91 10.93
N LEU A 149 -8.41 -10.77 11.25
CA LEU A 149 -7.82 -9.44 11.21
C LEU A 149 -6.55 -9.33 12.07
N MET A 150 -6.60 -9.82 13.31
CA MET A 150 -5.44 -9.81 14.19
C MET A 150 -4.31 -10.68 13.65
N GLY A 151 -4.63 -11.83 13.04
CA GLY A 151 -3.64 -12.68 12.37
C GLY A 151 -2.94 -11.93 11.24
N HIS A 152 -3.72 -11.48 10.26
CA HIS A 152 -3.25 -10.73 9.08
C HIS A 152 -2.32 -9.57 9.44
N ASP A 153 -2.70 -8.76 10.44
CA ASP A 153 -1.92 -7.55 10.76
C ASP A 153 -0.69 -7.77 11.66
N SER A 154 -0.53 -8.94 12.28
CA SER A 154 0.49 -9.14 13.33
C SER A 154 1.31 -10.41 13.24
N CYS A 155 0.93 -11.34 12.37
CA CYS A 155 1.70 -12.52 12.05
C CYS A 155 2.51 -12.27 10.78
N ASP A 156 3.61 -13.00 10.63
CA ASP A 156 4.36 -13.02 9.38
C ASP A 156 3.45 -13.59 8.26
N HIS A 157 3.61 -13.12 7.03
CA HIS A 157 2.73 -13.46 5.89
C HIS A 157 2.65 -14.98 5.61
N ASP A 158 3.68 -15.75 5.99
CA ASP A 158 3.72 -17.19 5.78
C ASP A 158 3.03 -18.00 6.89
N GLU A 159 2.59 -17.35 7.97
CA GLU A 159 1.82 -17.95 9.06
C GLU A 159 0.32 -18.03 8.75
N LEU A 160 -0.15 -17.24 7.79
CA LEU A 160 -1.51 -17.34 7.24
C LEU A 160 -1.47 -18.00 5.87
N THR A 161 -2.54 -18.72 5.54
CA THR A 161 -2.71 -19.25 4.19
C THR A 161 -3.22 -18.13 3.28
N GLU A 162 -2.88 -18.17 2.00
CA GLU A 162 -3.45 -17.24 1.00
C GLU A 162 -4.99 -17.25 1.00
N GLU A 163 -5.61 -18.40 1.32
CA GLU A 163 -7.07 -18.51 1.52
C GLU A 163 -7.55 -17.73 2.75
N ALA A 164 -6.78 -17.75 3.85
CA ALA A 164 -7.07 -16.99 5.04
C ALA A 164 -6.94 -15.48 4.79
N GLU A 165 -5.84 -15.06 4.16
CA GLU A 165 -5.58 -13.65 3.84
C GLU A 165 -6.68 -13.07 2.94
N LYS A 166 -6.90 -13.67 1.77
CA LYS A 166 -8.00 -13.25 0.87
C LYS A 166 -9.38 -13.39 1.51
N GLY A 167 -9.52 -14.38 2.39
CA GLY A 167 -10.73 -14.62 3.16
C GLY A 167 -11.09 -13.45 4.05
N LEU A 168 -10.13 -12.77 4.69
CA LEU A 168 -10.39 -11.55 5.47
C LEU A 168 -11.17 -10.54 4.65
N HIS A 169 -10.63 -10.22 3.48
CA HIS A 169 -11.15 -9.21 2.57
C HIS A 169 -12.48 -9.58 1.91
N ASP A 170 -12.90 -10.86 1.93
CA ASP A 170 -14.25 -11.27 1.56
C ASP A 170 -15.33 -10.82 2.56
N TYR A 171 -14.94 -10.57 3.82
CA TYR A 171 -15.87 -10.29 4.91
C TYR A 171 -15.73 -8.87 5.49
N GLU A 172 -14.61 -8.17 5.26
CA GLU A 172 -14.36 -6.83 5.84
C GLU A 172 -15.50 -5.83 5.59
N GLU A 173 -16.01 -5.69 4.36
CA GLU A 173 -17.11 -4.75 4.06
C GLU A 173 -18.37 -5.03 4.90
N ALA A 174 -18.76 -6.31 5.04
CA ALA A 174 -19.94 -6.67 5.83
C ALA A 174 -19.69 -6.64 7.35
N CYS A 175 -18.42 -6.66 7.75
CA CYS A 175 -17.94 -6.73 9.13
C CYS A 175 -17.32 -5.42 9.64
N GLU A 176 -17.29 -4.36 8.85
CA GLU A 176 -16.63 -3.09 9.12
C GLU A 176 -16.93 -2.55 10.53
N ASP A 177 -18.21 -2.54 10.91
CA ASP A 177 -18.72 -2.11 12.23
C ASP A 177 -18.16 -2.92 13.42
N PHE A 178 -17.51 -4.06 13.16
CA PHE A 178 -17.00 -5.00 14.16
C PHE A 178 -15.50 -5.27 14.05
N LEU A 179 -14.79 -4.54 13.20
CA LEU A 179 -13.33 -4.54 13.20
C LEU A 179 -12.77 -3.96 14.51
N CYS A 180 -11.48 -4.13 14.75
CA CYS A 180 -10.79 -3.70 15.96
C CYS A 180 -9.36 -3.27 15.65
N ASN A 181 -8.72 -2.58 16.59
CA ASN A 181 -7.30 -2.24 16.45
C ASN A 181 -6.43 -3.45 16.76
N THR A 182 -5.59 -3.83 15.82
CA THR A 182 -4.56 -4.88 15.96
C THR A 182 -3.31 -4.40 16.72
N ARG A 183 -3.34 -3.14 17.16
CA ARG A 183 -2.32 -2.47 17.96
C ARG A 183 -2.94 -1.52 18.97
N THR A 184 -2.15 -1.07 19.94
CA THR A 184 -2.66 -0.37 21.13
C THR A 184 -2.45 1.15 21.15
N SER A 185 -1.83 1.72 20.12
CA SER A 185 -1.48 3.14 20.07
C SER A 185 -1.53 3.69 18.64
N LEU A 186 -1.34 4.99 18.44
CA LEU A 186 -1.23 5.59 17.10
C LEU A 186 0.11 5.22 16.43
N TYR A 187 0.12 5.16 15.10
CA TYR A 187 1.33 4.94 14.29
C TYR A 187 1.38 6.02 13.23
N ASP A 188 2.59 6.54 13.04
CA ASP A 188 2.88 7.55 12.04
C ASP A 188 4.11 7.07 11.26
N PRO A 189 3.93 6.55 10.04
CA PRO A 189 5.03 6.05 9.21
C PRO A 189 6.12 7.10 8.99
N SER A 190 5.79 8.41 9.06
CA SER A 190 6.78 9.48 8.90
C SER A 190 7.74 9.58 10.08
N LYS A 191 7.35 9.07 11.25
CA LYS A 191 8.16 9.06 12.48
C LYS A 191 8.96 7.77 12.69
N GLU A 192 8.85 6.80 11.78
CA GLU A 192 9.56 5.54 11.91
C GLU A 192 11.08 5.77 11.92
N VAL A 193 11.81 5.05 12.78
CA VAL A 193 13.27 5.14 12.84
C VAL A 193 13.86 4.06 11.93
N CYS A 194 14.66 4.49 10.96
CA CYS A 194 15.26 3.64 9.95
C CYS A 194 16.76 3.43 10.17
N PRO A 195 17.31 2.27 9.82
CA PRO A 195 18.77 2.06 9.85
C PRO A 195 19.49 3.15 9.05
N GLY A 196 20.42 3.86 9.69
CA GLY A 196 21.13 5.00 9.10
C GLY A 196 20.56 6.37 9.45
N ASP A 197 19.43 6.44 10.16
CA ASP A 197 18.95 7.65 10.83
C ASP A 197 19.84 7.93 12.06
N VAL A 198 21.09 8.35 11.85
CA VAL A 198 21.91 8.92 12.93
C VAL A 198 21.32 10.27 13.32
N HIS A 199 20.78 10.35 14.53
CA HIS A 199 20.40 11.60 15.16
C HIS A 199 21.66 12.44 15.42
N ASP A 200 22.00 13.32 14.48
CA ASP A 200 22.93 14.43 14.71
C ASP A 200 22.26 15.48 15.61
N ASP A 201 22.16 15.19 16.90
CA ASP A 201 21.92 16.20 17.94
C ASP A 201 23.21 16.96 18.27
N ASP A 202 23.95 17.42 17.25
CA ASP A 202 24.92 18.48 17.43
C ASP A 202 24.96 19.40 16.20
N HIS A 203 24.61 20.67 16.45
CA HIS A 203 24.48 21.69 15.44
C HIS A 203 25.75 21.86 14.58
N ARG A 204 25.67 21.52 13.29
CA ARG A 204 26.42 22.27 12.27
C ARG A 204 25.81 22.18 10.89
N ILE A 205 25.38 23.35 10.41
CA ILE A 205 25.09 23.62 9.00
C ILE A 205 26.30 23.22 8.16
N LEU A 206 26.21 22.07 7.50
CA LEU A 206 27.00 21.75 6.32
C LEU A 206 26.06 21.14 5.30
N ALA A 207 25.80 21.92 4.25
CA ALA A 207 25.04 21.52 3.08
C ALA A 207 25.64 20.23 2.50
N ALA A 208 24.86 19.14 2.52
CA ALA A 208 25.17 17.94 1.77
C ALA A 208 24.99 18.22 0.27
N THR A 209 26.11 18.41 -0.41
CA THR A 209 26.19 18.40 -1.88
C THR A 209 26.21 16.95 -2.37
N LYS A 210 25.12 16.55 -3.03
CA LYS A 210 24.92 15.52 -4.09
C LYS A 210 25.80 14.26 -4.11
N SER A 211 25.13 13.11 -4.19
CA SER A 211 25.40 12.11 -5.24
C SER A 211 24.11 11.83 -6.01
N ASP A 212 23.97 12.50 -7.16
CA ASP A 212 23.12 12.01 -8.24
C ASP A 212 23.85 10.79 -8.82
N ASP A 213 23.18 9.65 -8.95
CA ASP A 213 23.35 8.72 -10.07
C ASP A 213 22.16 7.71 -10.05
N ASP A 214 21.27 7.95 -11.01
CA ASP A 214 20.31 7.06 -11.69
C ASP A 214 19.03 6.50 -11.00
N VAL A 215 17.88 6.82 -11.63
CA VAL A 215 16.57 6.10 -11.67
C VAL A 215 15.33 6.74 -10.99
N LYS A 216 15.40 7.85 -10.22
CA LYS A 216 14.22 8.28 -9.42
C LYS A 216 13.37 9.47 -9.93
N LEU A 217 13.65 10.05 -11.10
CA LEU A 217 12.96 11.30 -11.51
C LEU A 217 12.37 11.37 -12.93
N ASP A 218 12.72 10.45 -13.85
CA ASP A 218 12.22 10.55 -15.23
C ASP A 218 10.71 10.28 -15.38
N VAL A 219 10.10 9.55 -14.44
CA VAL A 219 8.64 9.33 -14.41
C VAL A 219 7.87 10.57 -13.94
N VAL A 220 8.44 11.34 -13.00
CA VAL A 220 7.80 12.55 -12.46
C VAL A 220 7.89 13.71 -13.46
N ILE A 221 9.00 13.82 -14.21
CA ILE A 221 9.16 14.85 -15.26
C ILE A 221 8.25 14.57 -16.47
N GLY A 222 7.99 13.30 -16.82
CA GLY A 222 7.09 12.93 -17.92
C GLY A 222 5.64 13.39 -17.71
N ILE A 223 5.15 13.30 -16.47
CA ILE A 223 3.75 13.64 -16.13
C ILE A 223 3.55 15.15 -16.03
N VAL A 224 4.52 15.90 -15.47
CA VAL A 224 4.42 17.36 -15.33
C VAL A 224 4.61 18.09 -16.67
N CYS A 225 5.51 17.62 -17.54
CA CYS A 225 5.70 18.21 -18.87
C CYS A 225 4.55 17.91 -19.84
N GLY A 226 3.91 16.73 -19.75
CA GLY A 226 2.77 16.36 -20.60
C GLY A 226 1.54 17.25 -20.39
N ILE A 227 1.25 17.62 -19.14
CA ILE A 227 0.11 18.49 -18.80
C ILE A 227 0.36 19.94 -19.20
N GLY A 228 1.60 20.44 -19.03
CA GLY A 228 1.98 21.79 -19.44
C GLY A 228 1.88 22.04 -20.96
N LEU A 229 2.30 21.07 -21.78
CA LEU A 229 2.24 21.19 -23.25
C LEU A 229 0.80 21.10 -23.79
N LEU A 230 -0.07 20.32 -23.15
CA LEU A 230 -1.48 20.23 -23.54
C LEU A 230 -2.22 21.56 -23.33
N LEU A 231 -1.97 22.25 -22.21
CA LEU A 231 -2.60 23.53 -21.89
C LEU A 231 -2.12 24.68 -22.80
N ILE A 232 -0.82 24.68 -23.17
CA ILE A 232 -0.27 25.67 -24.12
C ILE A 232 -0.83 25.44 -25.54
N GLY A 233 -0.98 24.18 -25.96
CA GLY A 233 -1.58 23.82 -27.25
C GLY A 233 -3.03 24.28 -27.38
N VAL A 234 -3.85 24.10 -26.34
CA VAL A 234 -5.26 24.53 -26.34
C VAL A 234 -5.39 26.05 -26.34
N ALA A 235 -4.57 26.76 -25.55
CA ALA A 235 -4.57 28.22 -25.53
C ALA A 235 -4.10 28.82 -26.88
N GLY A 236 -3.06 28.24 -27.49
CA GLY A 236 -2.59 28.63 -28.82
C GLY A 236 -3.64 28.42 -29.92
N ALA A 237 -4.34 27.27 -29.90
CA ALA A 237 -5.43 26.99 -30.83
C ALA A 237 -6.60 27.98 -30.67
N MET A 238 -7.00 28.31 -29.44
CA MET A 238 -8.04 29.31 -29.21
C MET A 238 -7.64 30.70 -29.73
N VAL A 239 -6.42 31.16 -29.47
CA VAL A 239 -5.93 32.46 -29.96
C VAL A 239 -5.89 32.49 -31.49
N PHE A 240 -5.46 31.39 -32.13
CA PHE A 240 -5.46 31.27 -33.60
C PHE A 240 -6.88 31.33 -34.19
N LEU A 241 -7.85 30.66 -33.58
CA LEU A 241 -9.25 30.68 -34.01
C LEU A 241 -9.85 32.09 -33.88
N ILE A 242 -9.61 32.77 -32.76
CA ILE A 242 -10.05 34.16 -32.54
C ILE A 242 -9.41 35.12 -33.56
N GLN A 243 -8.14 34.94 -33.91
CA GLN A 243 -7.48 35.78 -34.92
C GLN A 243 -7.97 35.52 -36.36
N ARG A 244 -8.33 34.28 -36.71
CA ARG A 244 -8.95 33.98 -38.02
C ARG A 244 -10.32 34.61 -38.17
N GLU A 245 -11.10 34.62 -37.10
CA GLU A 245 -12.43 35.23 -37.07
C GLU A 245 -12.37 36.75 -37.25
N LYS A 246 -11.44 37.42 -36.56
CA LYS A 246 -11.18 38.86 -36.72
C LYS A 246 -10.65 39.26 -38.10
N LYS A 247 -10.03 38.34 -38.85
CA LYS A 247 -9.52 38.55 -40.21
C LYS A 247 -10.54 38.19 -41.31
N GLY A 248 -11.80 37.98 -40.96
CA GLY A 248 -12.90 37.78 -41.92
C GLY A 248 -12.91 36.43 -42.63
N LYS A 249 -12.25 35.41 -42.06
CA LYS A 249 -12.35 34.01 -42.52
C LYS A 249 -13.06 33.18 -41.44
N PRO A 250 -14.40 33.22 -41.38
CA PRO A 250 -15.15 32.62 -40.29
C PRO A 250 -15.00 31.09 -40.31
N VAL A 251 -14.67 30.52 -39.16
CA VAL A 251 -14.59 29.06 -38.96
C VAL A 251 -15.92 28.53 -38.39
N PHE A 252 -16.64 29.35 -37.63
CA PHE A 252 -17.90 28.99 -36.97
C PHE A 252 -19.16 29.25 -37.82
N ALA A 253 -19.03 29.89 -38.99
CA ALA A 253 -20.16 30.17 -39.88
C ALA A 253 -20.47 29.04 -40.88
N ALA A 254 -19.80 27.89 -40.79
CA ALA A 254 -20.04 26.72 -41.64
C ALA A 254 -20.75 25.57 -40.92
N LEU A 255 -21.29 25.81 -39.71
CA LEU A 255 -21.97 24.82 -38.86
C LEU A 255 -23.46 25.14 -38.63
N VAL A 256 -24.07 25.90 -39.56
CA VAL A 256 -25.53 26.00 -39.71
C VAL A 256 -25.91 25.59 -41.13
#